data_AF-A0A2R7IZH8-F1
#
_entry.id   AF-A0A2R7IZH8-F1
#
_cell.length_a   1.000
_cell.length_b   1.000
_cell.length_c   1.000
_cell.angle_alpha   90.00
_cell.angle_beta   90.00
_cell.angle_gamma   90.00
#
_symmetry.space_group_name_H-M   'P 1'
#
loop_
_entity.id
_entity.type
_entity.pdbx_description
1 polymer ?
#
loop_
_entity_poly.entity_id
_entity_poly.type
_entity_poly.pdbx_seq_one_letter_code
_entity_poly.pdbx_strand_id
1 'polypeptide(L)'
;MTKTLTRLSIAALATALLAPVALAAAPKPSPKKAAPKLVLVTVKQLTVAVDPAGDEKANAEKIAAFQQATLGIFSCADVAGVAKSVGATVADAAGVPITALPPALRDTVRTMKLGTATQMFGDRAEGKVRVLILCARAVEK
;
A
#
# COMPACT_ATOMS: atom_id res chain seq x y z
N MET A 1 -58.68 35.06 20.64
CA MET A 1 -58.67 36.53 20.51
C MET A 1 -57.29 36.94 20.02
N THR A 2 -57.17 37.25 18.72
CA THR A 2 -56.75 38.58 18.22
C THR A 2 -55.43 39.06 18.84
N LYS A 3 -54.36 39.39 18.10
CA LYS A 3 -54.36 40.26 16.93
C LYS A 3 -52.88 40.45 16.52
N THR A 4 -52.59 40.50 15.20
CA THR A 4 -51.66 41.44 14.52
C THR A 4 -50.17 41.49 14.95
N LEU A 5 -49.16 41.85 14.17
CA LEU A 5 -48.96 42.37 12.80
C LEU A 5 -47.43 42.24 12.57
N THR A 6 -47.05 41.73 11.42
CA THR A 6 -46.19 42.44 10.45
C THR A 6 -45.05 43.30 10.98
N ARG A 7 -43.79 42.95 10.63
CA ARG A 7 -42.92 43.79 9.78
C ARG A 7 -41.91 42.94 9.02
N LEU A 8 -42.25 42.73 7.75
CA LEU A 8 -41.33 42.45 6.67
C LEU A 8 -40.42 43.69 6.52
N SER A 9 -39.14 43.57 6.86
CA SER A 9 -38.13 44.53 6.42
C SER A 9 -37.24 43.84 5.39
N ILE A 10 -37.57 44.15 4.14
CA ILE A 10 -36.72 44.01 2.97
C ILE A 10 -35.71 45.17 3.00
N ALA A 11 -34.56 44.95 2.38
CA ALA A 11 -33.58 45.94 1.88
C ALA A 11 -32.31 46.15 2.74
N ALA A 12 -31.23 45.53 2.30
CA ALA A 12 -30.01 46.17 1.80
C ALA A 12 -29.03 45.05 1.44
N LEU A 13 -28.97 44.58 0.19
CA LEU A 13 -28.13 45.11 -0.89
C LEU A 13 -26.75 45.60 -0.46
N ALA A 14 -25.76 45.08 -1.20
CA ALA A 14 -24.37 45.55 -1.31
C ALA A 14 -23.48 45.10 -0.13
N THR A 15 -22.34 44.45 -0.31
CA THR A 15 -21.41 44.42 -1.44
C THR A 15 -20.59 43.13 -1.38
N ALA A 16 -20.59 42.38 -2.48
CA ALA A 16 -19.52 41.43 -2.77
C ALA A 16 -18.23 42.22 -3.01
N LEU A 17 -17.39 42.34 -1.97
CA LEU A 17 -16.01 42.80 -2.16
C LEU A 17 -15.17 41.62 -2.63
N LEU A 18 -14.72 41.75 -3.88
CA LEU A 18 -13.64 40.99 -4.49
C LEU A 18 -12.46 40.88 -3.52
N ALA A 19 -12.20 39.68 -3.01
CA ALA A 19 -10.85 39.31 -2.64
C ALA A 19 -10.09 39.00 -3.94
N PRO A 20 -8.92 39.60 -4.21
CA PRO A 20 -8.03 39.08 -5.22
C PRO A 20 -7.53 37.73 -4.70
N VAL A 21 -8.09 36.64 -5.22
CA VAL A 21 -7.41 35.35 -5.21
C VAL A 21 -6.09 35.59 -5.93
N ALA A 22 -5.02 35.72 -5.15
CA ALA A 22 -3.67 35.67 -5.64
C ALA A 22 -3.53 34.32 -6.37
N LEU A 23 -3.58 34.39 -7.70
CA LEU A 23 -3.24 33.32 -8.61
C LEU A 23 -1.79 32.96 -8.30
N ALA A 24 -1.61 31.98 -7.40
CA ALA A 24 -0.34 31.37 -7.13
C ALA A 24 0.28 30.97 -8.47
N ALA A 25 1.50 31.46 -8.70
CA ALA A 25 2.26 31.22 -9.89
C ALA A 25 2.15 29.75 -10.32
N ALA A 26 1.67 29.52 -11.54
CA ALA A 26 1.81 28.23 -12.19
C ALA A 26 3.30 27.83 -12.12
N PRO A 27 3.63 26.58 -11.71
CA PRO A 27 5.00 26.12 -11.80
C PRO A 27 5.44 26.22 -13.27
N LYS A 28 6.56 26.90 -13.52
CA LYS A 28 7.20 26.93 -14.84
C LYS A 28 7.30 25.49 -15.34
N PRO A 29 7.00 25.18 -16.63
CA PRO A 29 7.25 23.84 -17.14
C PRO A 29 8.76 23.59 -17.02
N SER A 30 9.14 22.72 -16.08
CA SER A 30 10.50 22.24 -15.94
C SER A 30 10.97 21.72 -17.30
N PRO A 31 12.27 21.88 -17.65
CA PRO A 31 12.80 21.20 -18.82
C PRO A 31 12.41 19.73 -18.68
N LYS A 32 11.75 19.16 -19.70
CA LYS A 32 11.43 17.73 -19.73
C LYS A 32 12.76 16.97 -19.73
N LYS A 33 13.34 16.78 -18.54
CA LYS A 33 14.23 15.66 -18.28
C LYS A 33 13.40 14.46 -18.66
N ALA A 34 13.90 13.64 -19.58
CA ALA A 34 13.30 12.35 -19.84
C ALA A 34 13.01 11.71 -18.47
N ALA A 35 11.73 11.41 -18.19
CA ALA A 35 11.39 10.77 -16.94
C ALA A 35 12.19 9.45 -16.91
N PRO A 36 12.91 9.14 -15.82
CA PRO A 36 13.59 7.86 -15.71
C PRO A 36 12.56 6.75 -15.91
N LYS A 37 12.88 5.76 -16.74
CA LYS A 37 11.96 4.66 -17.06
C LYS A 37 11.42 4.06 -15.76
N LEU A 38 10.10 4.00 -15.64
CA LEU A 38 9.46 3.43 -14.47
C LEU A 38 9.61 1.91 -14.49
N VAL A 39 10.05 1.32 -13.38
CA VAL A 39 10.09 -0.14 -13.24
C VAL A 39 8.88 -0.57 -12.44
N LEU A 40 7.99 -1.33 -13.09
CA LEU A 40 6.81 -1.93 -12.50
C LEU A 40 7.13 -3.35 -12.05
N VAL A 41 6.64 -3.72 -10.88
CA VAL A 41 6.74 -5.08 -10.35
C VAL A 41 5.36 -5.67 -10.18
N THR A 42 5.28 -6.98 -10.39
CA THR A 42 4.13 -7.79 -9.99
C THR A 42 4.58 -8.64 -8.83
N VAL A 43 3.90 -8.50 -7.69
CA VAL A 43 4.21 -9.22 -6.46
C VAL A 43 2.97 -9.91 -5.92
N LYS A 44 3.17 -11.06 -5.29
CA LYS A 44 2.18 -11.66 -4.41
C LYS A 44 2.59 -11.41 -2.97
N GLN A 45 1.65 -10.97 -2.16
CA GLN A 45 1.85 -10.82 -0.73
C GLN A 45 1.20 -12.00 -0.01
N LEU A 46 2.00 -12.72 0.76
CA LEU A 46 1.50 -13.65 1.76
C LEU A 46 1.39 -12.93 3.09
N THR A 47 0.30 -13.16 3.80
CA THR A 47 0.08 -12.59 5.14
C THR A 47 -0.46 -13.66 6.06
N VAL A 48 0.19 -13.81 7.21
CA VAL A 48 -0.30 -14.64 8.31
C VAL A 48 -0.75 -13.71 9.44
N ALA A 49 -1.95 -13.98 9.97
CA ALA A 49 -2.45 -13.28 11.15
C ALA A 49 -1.83 -13.88 12.41
N VAL A 50 -1.41 -13.01 13.32
CA VAL A 50 -0.87 -13.33 14.64
C VAL A 50 -1.77 -12.65 15.65
N ASP A 51 -2.22 -13.37 16.67
CA ASP A 51 -3.08 -12.80 17.70
C ASP A 51 -2.20 -12.12 18.77
N PRO A 52 -2.18 -10.78 18.88
CA PRO A 52 -1.32 -10.11 19.85
C PRO A 52 -1.76 -10.34 21.31
N ALA A 53 -3.00 -10.77 21.56
CA ALA A 53 -3.50 -11.14 22.88
C ALA A 53 -3.45 -12.67 23.13
N GLY A 54 -3.09 -13.44 22.10
CA GLY A 54 -2.98 -14.89 22.16
C GLY A 54 -1.70 -15.38 22.84
N ASP A 55 -1.55 -16.70 22.89
CA ASP A 55 -0.39 -17.36 23.47
C ASP A 55 0.91 -17.06 22.68
N GLU A 56 1.92 -16.54 23.38
CA GLU A 56 3.18 -16.13 22.74
C GLU A 56 3.92 -17.30 22.10
N LYS A 57 3.90 -18.47 22.74
CA LYS A 57 4.58 -19.67 22.25
C LYS A 57 3.91 -20.18 20.96
N ALA A 58 2.58 -20.29 20.95
CA ALA A 58 1.82 -20.67 19.77
C ALA A 58 2.02 -19.68 18.62
N ASN A 59 2.07 -18.38 18.91
CA ASN A 59 2.37 -17.35 17.92
C ASN A 59 3.80 -17.49 17.35
N ALA A 60 4.79 -17.75 18.20
CA ALA A 60 6.16 -17.97 17.78
C ALA A 60 6.27 -19.22 16.88
N GLU A 61 5.62 -20.32 17.25
CA GLU A 61 5.56 -21.54 16.45
C GLU A 61 4.90 -21.30 15.09
N LYS A 62 3.79 -20.54 15.06
CA LYS A 62 3.10 -20.17 13.81
C LYS A 62 3.98 -19.33 12.89
N ILE A 63 4.69 -18.34 13.44
CA ILE A 63 5.61 -17.50 12.67
C ILE A 63 6.80 -18.32 12.14
N ALA A 64 7.34 -19.23 12.96
CA ALA A 64 8.43 -20.11 12.53
C ALA A 64 7.97 -21.07 11.41
N ALA A 65 6.78 -21.66 11.53
CA ALA A 65 6.20 -22.49 10.48
C ALA A 65 5.97 -21.70 9.18
N PHE A 66 5.46 -20.47 9.29
CA PHE A 66 5.29 -19.56 8.16
C PHE A 66 6.64 -19.25 7.49
N GLN A 67 7.68 -18.95 8.26
CA GLN A 67 9.03 -18.72 7.75
C GLN A 67 9.54 -19.94 6.98
N GLN A 68 9.49 -21.12 7.57
CA GLN A 68 9.96 -22.35 6.92
C GLN A 68 9.20 -22.64 5.62
N ALA A 69 7.88 -22.44 5.63
CA ALA A 69 7.06 -22.66 4.43
C ALA A 69 7.41 -21.69 3.30
N THR A 70 7.75 -20.43 3.63
CA THR A 70 8.14 -19.43 2.60
C THR A 70 9.48 -19.73 1.94
N LEU A 71 10.38 -20.46 2.60
CA LEU A 71 11.65 -20.92 2.01
C LEU A 71 11.45 -21.96 0.91
N GLY A 72 10.31 -22.66 0.92
CA GLY A 72 9.92 -23.62 -0.11
C GLY A 72 9.31 -22.98 -1.36
N ILE A 73 9.18 -21.65 -1.41
CA ILE A 73 8.63 -20.95 -2.59
C ILE A 73 9.76 -20.71 -3.59
N PHE A 74 9.70 -21.40 -4.73
CA PHE A 74 10.63 -21.22 -5.84
C PHE A 74 9.96 -20.58 -7.06
N SER A 75 8.64 -20.54 -7.08
CA SER A 75 7.84 -19.94 -8.15
C SER A 75 6.60 -19.23 -7.60
N CYS A 76 6.04 -18.31 -8.39
CA CYS A 76 4.78 -17.65 -8.05
C CYS A 76 3.54 -18.56 -8.12
N ALA A 77 3.68 -19.76 -8.67
CA ALA A 77 2.65 -20.78 -8.68
C ALA A 77 2.55 -21.49 -7.32
N ASP A 78 3.67 -21.70 -6.63
CA ASP A 78 3.73 -22.39 -5.33
C ASP A 78 3.01 -21.63 -4.22
N VAL A 79 2.92 -20.32 -4.38
CA VAL A 79 2.40 -19.36 -3.40
C VAL A 79 1.02 -19.73 -2.87
N ALA A 80 0.09 -20.15 -3.73
CA ALA A 80 -1.26 -20.51 -3.31
C ALA A 80 -1.30 -21.83 -2.52
N GLY A 81 -0.43 -22.78 -2.86
CA GLY A 81 -0.30 -24.04 -2.12
C GLY A 81 0.30 -23.80 -0.74
N VAL A 82 1.43 -23.10 -0.69
CA VAL A 82 2.11 -22.74 0.57
C VAL A 82 1.18 -21.94 1.48
N ALA A 83 0.44 -20.98 0.95
CA ALA A 83 -0.51 -20.18 1.74
C ALA A 83 -1.59 -21.05 2.41
N LYS A 84 -2.14 -22.03 1.69
CA LYS A 84 -3.13 -22.97 2.26
C LYS A 84 -2.53 -23.80 3.39
N SER A 85 -1.30 -24.28 3.24
CA SER A 85 -0.62 -25.12 4.23
C SER A 85 -0.41 -24.42 5.58
N VAL A 86 -0.23 -23.09 5.56
CA VAL A 86 0.06 -22.29 6.77
C VAL A 86 -1.08 -21.37 7.20
N GLY A 87 -2.24 -21.46 6.53
CA GLY A 87 -3.39 -20.61 6.81
C GLY A 87 -3.12 -19.11 6.54
N ALA A 88 -2.29 -18.81 5.54
CA ALA A 88 -2.01 -17.44 5.11
C ALA A 88 -2.97 -16.98 4.01
N THR A 89 -3.19 -15.68 3.95
CA THR A 89 -3.95 -15.03 2.87
C THR A 89 -3.01 -14.55 1.78
N VAL A 90 -3.41 -14.73 0.52
CA VAL A 90 -2.68 -14.23 -0.66
C VAL A 90 -3.35 -12.96 -1.16
N ALA A 91 -2.57 -11.91 -1.37
CA ALA A 91 -3.01 -10.71 -2.07
C ALA A 91 -2.10 -10.45 -3.27
N ASP A 92 -2.71 -10.28 -4.44
CA ASP A 92 -2.00 -10.00 -5.70
C ASP A 92 -1.90 -8.48 -5.91
N ALA A 93 -0.68 -7.99 -6.18
CA ALA A 93 -0.44 -6.60 -6.52
C ALA A 93 0.39 -6.52 -7.80
N ALA A 94 -0.28 -6.17 -8.90
CA ALA A 94 0.32 -6.01 -10.22
C ALA A 94 0.53 -4.53 -10.56
N GLY A 95 1.59 -4.23 -11.32
CA GLY A 95 1.86 -2.87 -11.79
C GLY A 95 2.30 -1.91 -10.68
N VAL A 96 2.86 -2.42 -9.58
CA VAL A 96 3.35 -1.57 -8.49
C VAL A 96 4.67 -0.94 -8.92
N PRO A 97 4.83 0.39 -8.91
CA PRO A 97 6.12 0.99 -9.19
C PRO A 97 7.11 0.62 -8.09
N ILE A 98 8.33 0.22 -8.47
CA ILE A 98 9.34 -0.19 -7.49
C ILE A 98 9.65 0.92 -6.48
N THR A 99 9.41 2.19 -6.84
CA THR A 99 9.59 3.36 -5.97
C THR A 99 8.52 3.49 -4.88
N ALA A 100 7.35 2.88 -5.06
CA ALA A 100 6.29 2.86 -4.03
C ALA A 100 6.51 1.77 -2.97
N LEU A 101 7.47 0.86 -3.19
CA LEU A 101 7.85 -0.10 -2.17
C LEU A 101 8.65 0.59 -1.04
N PRO A 102 8.55 0.11 0.22
CA PRO A 102 9.40 0.56 1.31
C PRO A 102 10.89 0.48 0.97
N PRO A 103 11.75 1.42 1.42
CA PRO A 103 13.15 1.48 1.05
C PRO A 103 13.91 0.14 1.17
N ALA A 104 13.73 -0.56 2.28
CA ALA A 104 14.35 -1.87 2.51
C ALA A 104 13.97 -2.90 1.43
N LEU A 105 12.71 -2.90 0.99
CA LEU A 105 12.23 -3.84 -0.03
C LEU A 105 12.64 -3.43 -1.44
N ARG A 106 12.90 -2.14 -1.69
CA ARG A 106 13.35 -1.67 -3.01
C ARG A 106 14.65 -2.34 -3.41
N ASP A 107 15.61 -2.37 -2.50
CA ASP A 107 16.94 -2.95 -2.76
C ASP A 107 16.90 -4.47 -2.75
N THR A 108 16.16 -5.10 -1.82
CA THR A 108 15.96 -6.55 -1.83
C THR A 108 15.30 -7.01 -3.12
N VAL A 109 14.20 -6.38 -3.53
CA VAL A 109 13.51 -6.74 -4.76
C VAL A 109 14.50 -6.61 -5.92
N ARG A 110 15.22 -5.48 -6.07
CA ARG A 110 16.23 -5.23 -7.13
C ARG A 110 17.18 -6.39 -7.38
N THR A 111 17.74 -6.98 -6.33
CA THR A 111 18.75 -8.03 -6.42
C THR A 111 18.18 -9.45 -6.44
N MET A 112 16.90 -9.60 -6.09
CA MET A 112 16.24 -10.90 -5.96
C MET A 112 15.78 -11.49 -7.31
N LYS A 113 15.74 -12.82 -7.39
CA LYS A 113 15.28 -13.57 -8.56
C LYS A 113 13.74 -13.56 -8.65
N LEU A 114 13.19 -13.79 -9.84
CA LEU A 114 11.75 -14.03 -9.99
C LEU A 114 11.39 -15.38 -9.33
N GLY A 115 10.24 -15.43 -8.68
CA GLY A 115 9.73 -16.62 -8.00
C GLY A 115 10.22 -16.80 -6.57
N THR A 116 11.17 -15.99 -6.08
CA THR A 116 11.66 -16.09 -4.70
C THR A 116 10.94 -15.13 -3.75
N ALA A 117 10.95 -15.49 -2.47
CA ALA A 117 10.34 -14.72 -1.39
C ALA A 117 11.34 -13.75 -0.73
N THR A 118 10.85 -12.58 -0.30
CA THR A 118 11.62 -11.62 0.51
C THR A 118 11.73 -12.09 1.95
N GLN A 119 12.54 -11.39 2.77
CA GLN A 119 12.42 -11.51 4.22
C GLN A 119 11.00 -11.17 4.70
N MET A 120 10.62 -11.73 5.84
CA MET A 120 9.38 -11.36 6.50
C MET A 120 9.44 -9.92 7.02
N PHE A 121 8.30 -9.23 6.96
CA PHE A 121 8.15 -7.87 7.46
C PHE A 121 6.76 -7.70 8.09
N GLY A 122 6.64 -6.67 8.92
CA GLY A 122 5.45 -6.40 9.73
C GLY A 122 5.70 -6.65 11.21
N ASP A 123 4.83 -6.07 12.03
CA ASP A 123 4.98 -6.08 13.48
C ASP A 123 4.04 -7.09 14.12
N ARG A 124 4.57 -7.83 15.11
CA ARG A 124 3.77 -8.73 15.94
C ARG A 124 2.67 -7.97 16.68
N ALA A 125 2.94 -6.71 17.04
CA ALA A 125 1.97 -5.82 17.68
C ALA A 125 0.80 -5.44 16.75
N GLU A 126 1.04 -5.32 15.44
CA GLU A 126 -0.02 -5.09 14.43
C GLU A 126 -0.82 -6.38 14.12
N GLY A 127 -0.39 -7.52 14.67
CA GLY A 127 -1.01 -8.82 14.49
C GLY A 127 -0.88 -9.39 13.07
N LYS A 128 0.08 -8.91 12.27
CA LYS A 128 0.24 -9.33 10.87
C LYS A 128 1.71 -9.45 10.50
N VAL A 129 2.10 -10.62 10.03
CA VAL A 129 3.42 -10.88 9.46
C VAL A 129 3.27 -11.20 7.98
N ARG A 130 4.12 -10.60 7.15
CA ARG A 130 3.97 -10.62 5.69
C ARG A 130 5.26 -10.96 4.98
N VAL A 131 5.13 -11.53 3.79
CA VAL A 131 6.24 -11.83 2.88
C VAL A 131 5.81 -11.46 1.46
N LEU A 132 6.71 -10.91 0.66
CA LEU A 132 6.46 -10.62 -0.75
C LEU A 132 7.18 -11.63 -1.62
N ILE A 133 6.51 -12.09 -2.66
CA ILE A 133 7.04 -12.97 -3.69
C ILE A 133 7.06 -12.18 -4.99
N LEU A 134 8.23 -12.09 -5.60
CA LEU A 134 8.40 -11.33 -6.84
C LEU A 134 8.02 -12.19 -8.05
N CYS A 135 6.98 -11.81 -8.78
CA CYS A 135 6.48 -12.60 -9.91
C CYS A 135 6.91 -12.06 -11.26
N ALA A 136 6.94 -10.75 -11.44
CA ALA A 136 7.37 -10.15 -12.68
C ALA A 136 8.00 -8.78 -12.48
N ARG A 137 8.81 -8.39 -13.46
CA ARG A 137 9.44 -7.09 -13.59
C ARG A 137 9.22 -6.59 -14.99
N ALA A 138 8.63 -5.41 -15.12
CA ALA A 138 8.44 -4.75 -16.39
C ALA A 138 9.08 -3.37 -16.32
N VAL A 139 9.72 -2.96 -17.41
CA VAL A 139 10.14 -1.58 -17.60
C VAL A 139 9.05 -0.93 -18.44
N GLU A 140 8.47 0.16 -17.94
CA GLU A 140 7.51 0.97 -18.69
C GLU A 140 8.17 1.40 -20.01
N LYS A 141 7.46 1.15 -21.12
CA LYS A 141 8.00 1.28 -22.47
C LYS A 141 8.08 2.73 -22.90
#